data_AF-A0A433C6S2-F1
#
_entry.id   AF-A0A433C6S2-F1
#
_cell.length_a   1.000
_cell.length_b   1.000
_cell.length_c   1.000
_cell.angle_alpha   90.00
_cell.angle_beta   90.00
_cell.angle_gamma   90.00
#
_symmetry.space_group_name_H-M   'P 1'
#
loop_
_entity.id
_entity.type
_entity.pdbx_description
1 polymer ?
#
loop_
_entity_poly.entity_id
_entity_poly.type
_entity_poly.pdbx_seq_one_letter_code
_entity_poly.pdbx_strand_id
1 'polypeptide(L)' 'MILKRNCKEVAALLLAREDRKLSLEERLTLRLHLAACDACPLFAKQVLTLRSAFTQWRNQAASPEASRAEPPDAPS' A
#
# COMPACT_ATOMS: atom_id res chain seq x y z
N MET A 1 -2.61 22.26 -13.01
CA MET A 1 -4.08 22.17 -12.84
C MET A 1 -4.62 21.15 -13.82
N ILE A 2 -5.03 19.96 -13.37
CA ILE A 2 -5.98 19.08 -14.08
C ILE A 2 -6.47 18.01 -13.08
N LEU A 3 -7.70 18.23 -12.60
CA LEU A 3 -8.53 17.38 -11.75
C LEU A 3 -8.07 17.10 -10.30
N LYS A 4 -8.34 18.07 -9.40
CA LYS A 4 -8.82 18.00 -7.98
C LYS A 4 -8.54 16.79 -7.06
N ARG A 5 -7.60 15.91 -7.36
CA ARG A 5 -6.84 15.11 -6.42
C ARG A 5 -5.39 15.25 -6.83
N ASN A 6 -4.65 16.11 -6.12
CA ASN A 6 -3.21 16.22 -6.31
C ASN A 6 -2.58 14.85 -5.97
N CYS A 7 -1.39 14.52 -6.50
CA CYS A 7 -0.75 13.21 -6.30
C CYS A 7 -0.78 12.72 -4.84
N LYS A 8 -0.72 13.66 -3.88
CA LYS A 8 -0.89 13.43 -2.43
C LYS A 8 -2.21 12.74 -2.06
N GLU A 9 -3.35 13.19 -2.58
CA GLU A 9 -4.66 12.61 -2.29
C GLU A 9 -4.79 11.22 -2.91
N VAL A 10 -4.21 11.02 -4.09
CA VAL A 10 -4.15 9.71 -4.75
C VAL A 10 -3.28 8.74 -3.95
N ALA A 11 -2.13 9.20 -3.46
CA ALA A 11 -1.30 8.44 -2.55
C ALA A 11 -2.04 8.08 -1.26
N ALA A 12 -2.79 9.02 -0.67
CA ALA A 12 -3.61 8.77 0.51
C ALA A 12 -4.70 7.73 0.25
N LEU A 13 -5.38 7.77 -0.91
CA LEU A 13 -6.35 6.74 -1.30
C LEU A 13 -5.71 5.39 -1.55
N LEU A 14 -4.50 5.38 -2.12
CA LEU A 14 -3.78 4.15 -2.40
C LEU A 14 -3.36 3.44 -1.10
N LEU A 15 -2.94 4.21 -0.09
CA LEU A 15 -2.72 3.70 1.26
C LEU A 15 -4.02 3.29 1.94
N ALA A 16 -5.08 4.12 1.83
CA ALA A 16 -6.38 3.79 2.39
C ALA A 16 -6.97 2.50 1.79
N ARG A 17 -6.65 2.15 0.54
CA ARG A 17 -7.05 0.88 -0.08
C ARG A 17 -6.47 -0.34 0.61
N GLU A 18 -5.26 -0.24 1.16
CA GLU A 18 -4.60 -1.35 1.86
C GLU A 18 -5.18 -1.58 3.25
N ASP A 19 -5.71 -0.52 3.86
CA ASP A 19 -6.34 -0.56 5.18
C ASP A 19 -7.84 -0.87 5.10
N ARG A 20 -8.56 -0.22 4.17
CA ARG A 20 -10.01 -0.34 3.96
C ARG A 20 -10.40 -0.57 2.50
N LYS A 21 -11.61 -1.11 2.31
CA LYS A 21 -12.21 -1.20 0.97
C LYS A 21 -12.57 0.20 0.48
N LEU A 22 -12.07 0.57 -0.70
CA LEU A 22 -12.47 1.80 -1.39
C LEU A 22 -13.88 1.67 -1.99
N SER A 23 -14.61 2.78 -2.03
CA SER A 23 -15.87 2.91 -2.77
C SER A 23 -15.63 2.84 -4.28
N LEU A 24 -16.69 2.62 -5.07
CA LEU A 24 -16.56 2.52 -6.54
C LEU A 24 -16.04 3.83 -7.16
N GLU A 25 -16.48 4.97 -6.63
CA GLU A 25 -16.04 6.31 -7.05
C GLU A 25 -14.55 6.55 -6.76
N GLU A 26 -14.09 6.16 -5.57
CA GLU A 26 -12.68 6.25 -5.18
C GLU A 26 -11.79 5.40 -6.10
N ARG A 27 -12.24 4.19 -6.45
CA ARG A 27 -11.53 3.31 -7.39
C ARG A 27 -11.45 3.89 -8.79
N LEU A 28 -12.54 4.48 -9.29
CA LEU A 28 -12.55 5.07 -10.62
C LEU A 28 -11.62 6.28 -10.68
N THR A 29 -11.69 7.16 -9.68
CA THR A 29 -10.80 8.32 -9.56
C THR A 29 -9.33 7.90 -9.53
N LEU A 30 -9.02 6.88 -8.73
CA LEU A 30 -7.66 6.34 -8.62
C LEU A 30 -7.14 5.81 -9.97
N ARG A 31 -7.95 5.03 -10.70
CA ARG A 31 -7.58 4.49 -12.01
C ARG A 31 -7.33 5.58 -13.05
N LEU A 32 -8.21 6.58 -13.12
CA LEU A 32 -8.08 7.69 -14.05
C LEU A 32 -6.79 8.48 -13.80
N HIS A 33 -6.46 8.75 -12.53
CA HIS A 33 -5.24 9.49 -12.21
C HIS A 33 -3.96 8.69 -12.48
N LEU A 34 -3.96 7.38 -12.18
CA LEU A 34 -2.82 6.51 -12.50
C LEU A 34 -2.56 6.41 -14.01
N ALA A 35 -3.59 6.57 -14.85
CA ALA A 35 -3.43 6.59 -16.30
C ALA A 35 -2.93 7.95 -16.83
N ALA A 36 -3.17 9.04 -16.11
CA ALA A 36 -2.84 10.41 -16.52
C ALA A 36 -1.54 10.95 -15.90
N CYS A 37 -0.93 10.23 -14.95
CA CYS A 37 0.27 10.65 -14.23
C CYS A 37 1.33 9.56 -14.24
N ASP A 38 2.59 9.93 -14.56
CA ASP A 38 3.70 8.98 -14.61
C ASP A 38 4.27 8.61 -13.23
N ALA A 39 4.16 9.53 -12.25
CA ALA A 39 4.75 9.33 -10.92
C ALA A 39 3.89 8.43 -10.01
N CYS A 40 2.57 8.55 -10.09
CA CYS A 40 1.66 7.81 -9.20
C CYS A 40 1.70 6.28 -9.38
N PRO A 41 1.85 5.72 -10.61
CA PRO A 41 2.07 4.30 -10.82
C PRO A 41 3.35 3.78 -10.17
N LEU A 42 4.41 4.59 -10.08
CA LEU A 42 5.64 4.21 -9.39
C LEU A 42 5.41 4.08 -7.88
N PHE A 43 4.73 5.06 -7.29
CA PHE A 43 4.34 5.00 -5.86
C PHE A 43 3.45 3.78 -5.58
N ALA A 44 2.50 3.46 -6.47
CA ALA A 44 1.65 2.29 -6.33
C ALA A 44 2.46 0.98 -6.24
N LYS A 45 3.51 0.84 -7.05
CA LYS A 45 4.42 -0.31 -7.01
C LYS A 45 5.18 -0.38 -5.68
N GLN A 46 5.66 0.75 -5.17
CA GLN A 46 6.37 0.80 -3.88
C GLN A 46 5.49 0.31 -2.72
N VAL A 47 4.22 0.73 -2.68
CA VAL A 47 3.27 0.28 -1.66
C VAL A 47 2.99 -1.22 -1.78
N LEU A 48 2.86 -1.76 -3.00
CA LEU A 48 2.68 -3.20 -3.21
C LEU A 48 3.89 -4.02 -2.73
N THR A 49 5.11 -3.53 -2.98
CA THR A 49 6.33 -4.17 -2.46
C THR A 49 6.32 -4.20 -0.94
N LEU A 50 6.03 -3.06 -0.30
CA LEU A 50 5.93 -2.96 1.16
C LEU A 50 4.88 -3.94 1.72
N ARG A 51 3.68 -4.00 1.10
CA ARG A 51 2.62 -4.93 1.48
C ARG A 51 3.08 -6.39 1.39
N SER A 52 3.75 -6.75 0.31
CA SER A 52 4.22 -8.13 0.09
C SER A 52 5.25 -8.56 1.14
N ALA A 53 6.14 -7.66 1.56
CA ALA A 53 7.12 -7.93 2.62
C ALA A 53 6.43 -8.15 3.97
N PHE A 54 5.48 -7.29 4.35
CA PHE A 54 4.72 -7.45 5.59
C PHE A 54 3.87 -8.72 5.62
N THR A 55 3.25 -9.09 4.48
CA THR A 55 2.51 -10.36 4.38
C THR A 55 3.44 -11.56 4.58
N GLN A 56 4.62 -11.55 3.96
CA GLN A 56 5.61 -12.61 4.15
C GLN A 56 6.09 -12.69 5.59
N TRP A 57 6.38 -11.56 6.24
CA TRP A 57 6.77 -11.52 7.65
C TRP A 57 5.68 -12.08 8.57
N ARG A 58 4.42 -11.69 8.38
CA ARG A 58 3.28 -12.23 9.14
C ARG A 58 3.10 -13.74 8.95
N ASN A 59 3.26 -14.23 7.74
CA ASN A 59 3.13 -15.65 7.44
C ASN A 59 4.27 -16.46 8.09
N GLN A 60 5.48 -15.90 8.15
CA GLN A 60 6.59 -16.49 8.89
C GLN A 60 6.32 -16.51 10.39
N ALA A 61 5.83 -15.41 10.97
CA ALA A 61 5.48 -15.33 12.39
C ALA A 61 4.34 -16.29 12.81
N ALA A 62 3.47 -16.68 11.88
CA ALA A 62 2.39 -17.64 12.12
C ALA A 62 2.82 -19.12 12.05
N SER A 63 4.03 -19.41 11.55
CA SER A 63 4.58 -20.76 11.55
C SER A 63 5.08 -21.13 12.96
N PRO A 64 4.71 -22.29 13.52
CA PRO A 64 5.02 -22.66 14.91
C PRO A 64 6.52 -22.79 15.22
N GLU A 65 7.40 -22.86 14.21
CA GLU A 65 8.87 -22.79 14.37
C GLU A 65 9.40 -21.37 14.62
N ALA A 66 8.69 -20.31 14.18
CA ALA A 66 9.10 -18.92 14.38
C ALA A 66 8.89 -18.43 15.83
N SER A 67 8.09 -19.14 16.64
CA SER A 67 7.89 -18.83 18.06
C SER A 67 9.16 -19.02 18.91
N ARG A 68 10.24 -19.63 18.38
CA ARG A 68 11.53 -19.77 19.07
C ARG A 68 12.61 -18.80 18.57
N ALA A 69 12.33 -18.04 17.51
CA ALA A 69 13.21 -16.98 17.05
C ALA A 69 12.77 -15.66 17.70
N GLU A 70 13.56 -15.20 18.67
CA GLU A 70 13.47 -13.86 19.23
C GLU A 70 13.48 -12.81 18.09
N PRO A 71 12.56 -11.83 18.09
CA PRO A 71 12.47 -10.86 17.01
C PRO A 71 13.71 -9.95 17.00
N PRO A 72 14.46 -9.84 15.88
CA PRO A 72 15.47 -8.82 15.76
C PRO A 72 14.77 -7.47 15.55
N ASP A 73 14.86 -6.62 16.58
CA ASP A 73 14.72 -5.16 16.50
C ASP A 73 13.35 -4.62 16.03
N ALA A 74 12.42 -4.47 16.98
CA ALA A 74 11.30 -3.54 16.82
C ALA A 74 11.82 -2.11 17.04
N PRO A 75 11.70 -1.19 16.06
CA PRO A 75 12.07 0.21 16.30
C PRO A 75 11.15 0.81 17.36
N SER A 76 11.78 1.45 18.36
CA SER A 76 11.17 2.05 19.54
C SER A 76 10.24 3.23 19.25
#